data_AF-A0A0F4J7M4-F1
#
_entry.id   AF-A0A0F4J7M4-F1
#
_cell.length_a   1.000
_cell.length_b   1.000
_cell.length_c   1.000
_cell.angle_alpha   90.00
_cell.angle_beta   90.00
_cell.angle_gamma   90.00
#
_symmetry.space_group_name_H-M   'P 1'
#
loop_
_entity.id
_entity.type
_entity.pdbx_description
1 polymer ?
#
loop_
_entity_poly.entity_id
_entity_poly.type
_entity_poly.pdbx_seq_one_letter_code
_entity_poly.pdbx_strand_id
1 'polypeptide(L)'
;MMSVDEEQDPTAPVHGLQKALAVAAVVIAVPVTLWGVQLGPAPMFVVTCLATAVPLPALRSPRHFVGTCLAVGLSLLGWGVLGVMFGMVVFWPSALVLLLAAHADPRRRPVAAKAVGGIGAAITTAALVGYAAFAWHFHIGPALAEPHTFRAVTAPGLYRGVGAAEEHLKPFGATHVFGTESDEGSYLDVRFTEQLSAPGREKLRTEISRLPGITKVTLCPVPTCG
;
A
#
# COMPACT_ATOMS: atom_id res chain seq x y z
N MET A 1 -51.14 19.49 20.93
CA MET A 1 -49.87 18.84 20.55
C MET A 1 -48.78 19.45 21.41
N MET A 2 -48.56 18.88 22.60
CA MET A 2 -47.45 19.26 23.47
C MET A 2 -46.19 18.66 22.89
N SER A 3 -45.28 19.50 22.41
CA SER A 3 -43.87 19.15 22.23
C SER A 3 -43.32 18.86 23.62
N VAL A 4 -43.28 17.58 23.97
CA VAL A 4 -42.45 17.11 25.08
C VAL A 4 -41.02 17.43 24.66
N ASP A 5 -40.49 18.53 25.17
CA ASP A 5 -39.06 18.81 25.18
C ASP A 5 -38.45 17.70 26.04
N GLU A 6 -38.16 16.57 25.38
CA GLU A 6 -37.43 15.45 25.95
C GLU A 6 -36.05 15.99 26.31
N GLU A 7 -35.92 16.40 27.57
CA GLU A 7 -34.73 17.01 28.15
C GLU A 7 -33.56 16.06 27.92
N GLN A 8 -32.80 16.38 26.89
CA GLN A 8 -31.80 15.51 26.33
C GLN A 8 -30.65 15.43 27.32
N ASP A 9 -30.59 14.34 28.10
CA ASP A 9 -29.59 14.14 29.15
C ASP A 9 -28.18 14.42 28.58
N PRO A 10 -27.53 15.53 28.99
CA PRO A 10 -26.25 15.96 28.44
C PRO A 10 -25.11 14.99 28.81
N THR A 11 -25.38 14.02 29.70
CA THR A 11 -24.40 13.02 30.13
C THR A 11 -24.44 11.73 29.32
N ALA A 12 -25.42 11.57 28.42
CA ALA A 12 -25.57 10.35 27.65
C ALA A 12 -24.32 10.10 26.75
N PRO A 13 -23.71 8.90 26.82
CA PRO A 13 -22.46 8.62 26.11
C PRO A 13 -22.62 8.66 24.58
N VAL A 14 -21.49 8.80 23.88
CA VAL A 14 -21.39 8.79 22.41
C VAL A 14 -21.99 7.51 21.84
N HIS A 15 -22.77 7.64 20.76
CA HIS A 15 -23.44 6.50 20.15
C HIS A 15 -22.44 5.51 19.54
N GLY A 16 -22.74 4.20 19.64
CA GLY A 16 -21.85 3.14 19.15
C GLY A 16 -21.45 3.30 17.67
N LEU A 17 -22.34 3.81 16.83
CA LEU A 17 -22.07 4.10 15.42
C LEU A 17 -20.98 5.18 15.22
N GLN A 18 -21.03 6.27 15.98
CA GLN A 18 -20.01 7.33 15.90
C GLN A 18 -18.64 6.81 16.34
N LYS A 19 -18.62 6.00 17.39
CA LYS A 19 -17.41 5.30 17.86
C LYS A 19 -16.86 4.36 16.80
N ALA A 20 -17.72 3.55 16.17
CA ALA A 20 -17.31 2.61 15.13
C ALA A 20 -16.69 3.33 13.92
N LEU A 21 -17.28 4.45 13.47
CA LEU A 21 -16.72 5.25 12.38
C LEU A 21 -15.38 5.89 12.76
N ALA A 22 -15.25 6.45 13.97
CA ALA A 22 -13.97 7.01 14.42
C ALA A 22 -12.86 5.94 14.49
N VAL A 23 -13.18 4.74 14.99
CA VAL A 23 -12.24 3.61 14.97
C VAL A 23 -11.90 3.19 13.54
N ALA A 24 -12.88 3.14 12.64
CA ALA A 24 -12.66 2.83 11.23
C ALA A 24 -11.70 3.82 10.56
N ALA A 25 -11.82 5.12 10.84
CA ALA A 25 -10.90 6.12 10.33
C ALA A 25 -9.44 5.85 10.74
N VAL A 26 -9.21 5.43 11.99
CA VAL A 26 -7.88 5.04 12.48
C VAL A 26 -7.41 3.76 11.81
N VAL A 27 -8.27 2.76 11.65
CA VAL A 27 -7.94 1.50 10.97
C VAL A 27 -7.52 1.74 9.51
N ILE A 28 -8.17 2.67 8.80
CA ILE A 28 -7.77 3.09 7.44
C ILE A 28 -6.38 3.75 7.45
N ALA A 29 -6.08 4.56 8.47
CA ALA A 29 -4.81 5.29 8.55
C ALA A 29 -3.60 4.38 8.81
N VAL A 30 -3.78 3.25 9.51
CA VAL A 30 -2.67 2.36 9.90
C VAL A 30 -1.91 1.76 8.72
N PRO A 31 -2.54 1.12 7.71
CA PRO A 31 -1.82 0.58 6.54
C PRO A 31 -1.04 1.66 5.78
N VAL A 32 -1.65 2.84 5.62
CA VAL A 32 -1.03 4.00 5.00
C VAL A 32 0.24 4.40 5.74
N THR A 33 0.19 4.45 7.07
CA THR A 33 1.36 4.81 7.87
C THR A 33 2.43 3.75 7.84
N LEU A 34 2.07 2.46 7.96
CA LEU A 34 3.03 1.35 7.86
C LEU A 34 3.75 1.33 6.50
N TRP A 35 3.04 1.70 5.44
CA TRP A 35 3.61 1.90 4.12
C TRP A 35 4.52 3.14 4.08
N GLY A 36 4.00 4.29 4.51
CA GLY A 36 4.68 5.58 4.44
C GLY A 36 5.93 5.70 5.30
N VAL A 37 6.05 4.94 6.40
CA VAL A 37 7.28 4.94 7.23
C VAL A 37 8.49 4.32 6.54
N GLN A 38 8.27 3.55 5.47
CA GLN A 38 9.36 3.01 4.63
C GLN A 38 9.86 4.06 3.63
N LEU A 39 9.15 5.18 3.49
CA LEU A 39 9.51 6.31 2.64
C LEU A 39 10.27 7.36 3.47
N GLY A 40 11.12 8.16 2.80
CA GLY A 40 11.93 9.20 3.45
C GLY A 40 11.22 10.10 4.48
N PRO A 41 9.97 10.55 4.26
CA PRO A 41 9.25 11.40 5.21
C PRO A 41 8.46 10.63 6.29
N ALA A 42 9.02 9.56 6.85
CA ALA A 42 8.38 8.73 7.88
C ALA A 42 7.70 9.50 9.04
N PRO A 43 8.30 10.57 9.62
CA PRO A 43 7.68 11.30 10.73
C PRO A 43 6.32 11.92 10.38
N MET A 44 6.14 12.37 9.14
CA MET A 44 4.87 12.99 8.71
C MET A 44 3.73 11.98 8.75
N PHE A 45 3.95 10.76 8.23
CA PHE A 45 2.95 9.69 8.25
C PHE A 45 2.55 9.27 9.66
N VAL A 46 3.50 9.23 10.59
CA VAL A 46 3.22 8.88 12.00
C VAL A 46 2.40 9.96 12.67
N VAL A 47 2.79 11.24 12.52
CA VAL A 47 2.04 12.36 13.10
C VAL A 47 0.62 12.43 12.54
N THR A 48 0.44 12.24 11.24
CA THR A 48 -0.90 12.22 10.62
C THR A 48 -1.74 11.05 11.14
N CYS A 49 -1.16 9.86 11.32
CA CYS A 49 -1.84 8.73 11.94
C CYS A 49 -2.30 9.04 13.37
N LEU A 50 -1.42 9.59 14.19
CA LEU A 50 -1.72 9.95 15.58
C LEU A 50 -2.81 11.02 15.64
N ALA A 51 -2.79 11.99 14.72
CA ALA A 51 -3.83 12.99 14.59
C ALA A 51 -5.22 12.35 14.34
N THR A 52 -5.31 11.28 13.54
CA THR A 52 -6.59 10.57 13.32
C THR A 52 -7.17 9.94 14.59
N ALA A 53 -6.33 9.63 15.58
CA ALA A 53 -6.74 9.02 16.85
C ALA A 53 -7.15 10.04 17.93
N VAL A 54 -6.91 11.34 17.71
CA VAL A 54 -7.22 12.43 18.65
C VAL A 54 -8.69 12.48 19.11
N PRO A 55 -9.70 12.12 18.28
CA PRO A 55 -11.09 12.08 18.75
C PRO A 55 -11.39 10.93 19.73
N LEU A 56 -10.57 9.87 19.79
CA LEU A 56 -10.86 8.68 20.60
C LEU A 56 -10.87 8.95 22.12
N PRO A 57 -9.93 9.73 22.70
CA PRO A 57 -10.03 10.16 24.09
C PRO A 57 -11.30 10.97 24.41
N ALA A 58 -11.87 11.66 23.43
CA ALA A 58 -13.06 12.51 23.60
C ALA A 58 -14.39 11.72 23.58
N LEU A 59 -14.38 10.40 23.44
CA LEU A 59 -15.59 9.55 23.40
C LEU A 59 -16.51 9.66 24.62
N ARG A 60 -16.02 10.22 25.74
CA ARG A 60 -16.82 10.46 26.95
C ARG A 60 -17.68 11.72 26.88
N SER A 61 -17.36 12.66 25.97
CA SER A 61 -18.06 13.93 25.84
C SER A 61 -18.49 14.16 24.39
N PRO A 62 -19.78 13.98 24.05
CA PRO A 62 -20.23 14.01 22.66
C PRO A 62 -19.96 15.36 21.98
N ARG A 63 -20.04 16.48 22.72
CA ARG A 63 -19.71 17.82 22.19
C ARG A 63 -18.25 17.93 21.77
N HIS A 64 -17.32 17.49 22.62
CA HIS A 64 -15.88 17.50 22.31
C HIS A 64 -15.54 16.50 21.20
N PHE A 65 -16.17 15.33 21.20
CA PHE A 65 -15.98 14.32 20.14
C PHE A 65 -16.37 14.88 18.76
N VAL A 66 -17.55 15.50 18.63
CA VAL A 66 -17.99 16.09 17.36
C VAL A 66 -17.04 17.21 16.92
N GLY A 67 -16.66 18.11 17.84
CA GLY A 67 -15.72 19.20 17.54
C GLY A 67 -14.34 18.70 17.10
N THR A 68 -13.79 17.69 17.78
CA THR A 68 -12.49 17.09 17.43
C THR A 68 -12.55 16.33 16.12
N CYS A 69 -13.60 15.55 15.84
CA CYS A 69 -13.80 14.89 14.55
C CYS A 69 -13.87 15.90 13.38
N LEU A 70 -14.60 17.00 13.55
CA LEU A 70 -14.68 18.05 12.53
C LEU A 70 -13.35 18.77 12.33
N ALA A 71 -12.70 19.19 13.42
CA ALA A 71 -11.42 19.88 13.36
C ALA A 71 -10.35 19.00 12.70
N VAL A 72 -10.16 17.76 13.20
CA VAL A 72 -9.18 16.82 12.65
C VAL A 72 -9.53 16.45 11.22
N GLY A 73 -10.79 16.15 10.90
CA GLY A 73 -11.22 15.80 9.54
C GLY A 73 -10.92 16.92 8.53
N LEU A 74 -11.27 18.17 8.85
CA LEU A 74 -11.00 19.32 7.98
C LEU A 74 -9.49 19.62 7.89
N SER A 75 -8.77 19.57 9.01
CA SER A 75 -7.32 19.73 9.01
C SER A 75 -6.62 18.67 8.17
N LEU A 76 -7.07 17.41 8.20
CA LEU A 76 -6.52 16.33 7.36
C LEU A 76 -6.82 16.54 5.88
N LEU A 77 -8.01 17.04 5.52
CA LEU A 77 -8.31 17.38 4.12
C LEU A 77 -7.38 18.49 3.62
N GLY A 78 -7.27 19.59 4.37
CA GLY A 78 -6.34 20.68 4.05
C GLY A 78 -4.89 20.23 4.00
N TRP A 79 -4.48 19.40 4.95
CA TRP A 79 -3.14 18.79 4.99
C TRP A 79 -2.88 17.91 3.78
N GLY A 80 -3.86 17.11 3.34
CA GLY A 80 -3.71 16.28 2.15
C GLY A 80 -3.59 17.11 0.86
N VAL A 81 -4.22 18.28 0.77
CA VAL A 81 -4.02 19.23 -0.35
C VAL A 81 -2.59 19.77 -0.34
N LEU A 82 -2.12 20.27 0.81
CA LEU A 82 -0.75 20.80 0.95
C LEU A 82 0.33 19.72 0.75
N GLY A 83 0.05 18.50 1.21
CA GLY A 83 0.95 17.36 1.19
C GLY A 83 0.79 16.43 0.00
N VAL A 84 0.09 16.86 -1.07
CA VAL A 84 -0.17 16.00 -2.25
C VAL A 84 1.13 15.49 -2.89
N MET A 85 2.16 16.33 -2.95
CA MET A 85 3.50 15.96 -3.45
C MET A 85 4.22 14.93 -2.57
N PHE A 86 3.84 14.82 -1.29
CA PHE A 86 4.35 13.83 -0.35
C PHE A 86 3.42 12.63 -0.20
N GLY A 87 2.39 12.51 -1.05
CA GLY A 87 1.42 11.42 -1.02
C GLY A 87 0.40 11.50 0.13
N MET A 88 0.29 12.61 0.87
CA MET A 88 -0.58 12.72 2.06
C MET A 88 -2.08 12.63 1.74
N VAL A 89 -2.45 12.73 0.47
CA VAL A 89 -3.83 12.55 -0.03
C VAL A 89 -4.42 11.18 0.34
N VAL A 90 -3.60 10.16 0.55
CA VAL A 90 -4.07 8.80 0.91
C VAL A 90 -4.76 8.72 2.28
N PHE A 91 -4.65 9.74 3.13
CA PHE A 91 -5.40 9.87 4.40
C PHE A 91 -6.81 10.46 4.24
N TRP A 92 -7.19 10.93 3.06
CA TRP A 92 -8.52 11.51 2.82
C TRP A 92 -9.68 10.57 3.17
N PRO A 93 -9.63 9.25 2.90
CA PRO A 93 -10.69 8.35 3.35
C PRO A 93 -10.89 8.38 4.87
N SER A 94 -9.80 8.41 5.66
CA SER A 94 -9.88 8.60 7.12
C SER A 94 -10.50 9.94 7.49
N ALA A 95 -10.11 11.02 6.81
CA ALA A 95 -10.66 12.36 7.04
C ALA A 95 -12.17 12.41 6.78
N LEU A 96 -12.63 11.84 5.66
CA LEU A 96 -14.05 11.76 5.31
C LEU A 96 -14.83 10.95 6.33
N VAL A 97 -14.30 9.80 6.77
CA VAL A 97 -14.94 8.96 7.79
C VAL A 97 -15.05 9.69 9.14
N LEU A 98 -14.05 10.50 9.53
CA LEU A 98 -14.14 11.34 10.73
C LEU A 98 -15.23 12.41 10.61
N LEU A 99 -15.36 13.07 9.45
CA LEU A 99 -16.43 14.03 9.20
C LEU A 99 -17.82 13.36 9.25
N LEU A 100 -17.93 12.13 8.75
CA LEU A 100 -19.16 11.33 8.86
C LEU A 100 -19.44 10.92 10.32
N ALA A 101 -18.42 10.56 11.09
CA ALA A 101 -18.56 10.22 12.50
C ALA A 101 -19.17 11.38 13.33
N ALA A 102 -18.80 12.62 13.00
CA ALA A 102 -19.38 13.82 13.63
C ALA A 102 -20.90 13.94 13.42
N HIS A 103 -21.45 13.36 12.34
CA HIS A 103 -22.86 13.47 11.96
C HIS A 103 -23.67 12.18 12.15
N ALA A 104 -23.05 11.10 12.64
CA ALA A 104 -23.67 9.78 12.73
C ALA A 104 -24.48 9.55 14.04
N ASP A 105 -25.00 10.60 14.67
CA ASP A 105 -25.83 10.48 15.88
C ASP A 105 -27.30 10.17 15.52
N PRO A 106 -27.80 8.94 15.77
CA PRO A 106 -29.16 8.57 15.43
C PRO A 106 -30.22 9.21 16.35
N ARG A 107 -29.84 9.70 17.53
CA ARG A 107 -30.78 10.34 18.47
C ARG A 107 -31.34 11.63 17.90
N ARG A 108 -30.53 12.36 17.12
CA ARG A 108 -30.96 13.61 16.46
C ARG A 108 -31.60 13.37 15.11
N ARG A 109 -31.06 12.43 14.32
CA ARG A 109 -31.47 12.19 12.93
C ARG A 109 -31.31 10.71 12.55
N PRO A 110 -32.27 9.83 12.88
CA PRO A 110 -32.10 8.38 12.74
C PRO A 110 -31.91 7.92 11.29
N VAL A 111 -32.63 8.51 10.33
CA VAL A 111 -32.51 8.16 8.90
C VAL A 111 -31.17 8.63 8.34
N ALA A 112 -30.78 9.88 8.63
CA ALA A 112 -29.49 10.42 8.18
C ALA A 112 -28.32 9.64 8.80
N ALA A 113 -28.40 9.27 10.09
CA ALA A 113 -27.36 8.48 10.75
C ALA A 113 -27.16 7.11 10.09
N LYS A 114 -28.24 6.44 9.66
CA LYS A 114 -28.14 5.19 8.89
C LYS A 114 -27.45 5.39 7.55
N ALA A 115 -27.82 6.43 6.79
CA ALA A 115 -27.19 6.76 5.52
C ALA A 115 -25.70 7.10 5.68
N VAL A 116 -25.37 7.95 6.66
CA VAL A 116 -23.99 8.33 7.03
C VAL A 116 -23.17 7.11 7.44
N GLY A 117 -23.74 6.21 8.26
CA GLY A 117 -23.12 4.96 8.64
C GLY A 117 -22.83 4.06 7.43
N GLY A 118 -23.79 3.93 6.51
CA GLY A 118 -23.63 3.17 5.27
C GLY A 118 -22.53 3.74 4.37
N ILE A 119 -22.49 5.07 4.19
CA ILE A 119 -21.46 5.75 3.40
C ILE A 119 -20.08 5.56 4.05
N GLY A 120 -19.99 5.72 5.38
CA GLY A 120 -18.74 5.51 6.11
C GLY A 120 -18.23 4.07 6.00
N ALA A 121 -19.12 3.08 6.08
CA ALA A 121 -18.78 1.67 5.87
C ALA A 121 -18.30 1.41 4.43
N ALA A 122 -18.94 2.01 3.43
CA ALA A 122 -18.55 1.89 2.02
C ALA A 122 -17.16 2.50 1.76
N ILE A 123 -16.89 3.71 2.27
CA ILE A 123 -15.57 4.36 2.17
C ILE A 123 -14.49 3.50 2.84
N THR A 124 -14.78 3.02 4.06
CA THR A 124 -13.83 2.16 4.81
C THR A 124 -13.50 0.89 4.02
N THR A 125 -14.53 0.21 3.51
CA THR A 125 -14.36 -1.02 2.74
C THR A 125 -13.57 -0.76 1.46
N ALA A 126 -13.92 0.29 0.71
CA ALA A 126 -13.23 0.65 -0.52
C ALA A 126 -11.75 0.99 -0.28
N ALA A 127 -11.45 1.73 0.78
CA ALA A 127 -10.07 2.06 1.15
C ALA A 127 -9.26 0.81 1.51
N LEU A 128 -9.80 -0.05 2.39
CA LEU A 128 -9.11 -1.28 2.81
C LEU A 128 -8.91 -2.27 1.66
N VAL A 129 -9.92 -2.47 0.81
CA VAL A 129 -9.80 -3.31 -0.38
C VAL A 129 -8.78 -2.72 -1.35
N GLY A 130 -8.78 -1.40 -1.55
CA GLY A 130 -7.78 -0.71 -2.36
C GLY A 130 -6.37 -0.92 -1.84
N TYR A 131 -6.14 -0.79 -0.54
CA TYR A 131 -4.83 -1.05 0.08
C TYR A 131 -4.42 -2.51 -0.03
N ALA A 132 -5.33 -3.45 0.17
CA ALA A 132 -5.06 -4.88 0.02
C ALA A 132 -4.70 -5.23 -1.43
N ALA A 133 -5.44 -4.69 -2.41
CA ALA A 133 -5.16 -4.90 -3.83
C ALA A 133 -3.81 -4.28 -4.23
N PHE A 134 -3.50 -3.08 -3.73
CA PHE A 134 -2.20 -2.44 -3.93
C PHE A 134 -1.08 -3.30 -3.33
N ALA A 135 -1.20 -3.71 -2.07
CA ALA A 135 -0.21 -4.56 -1.39
C ALA A 135 -0.01 -5.89 -2.13
N TRP A 136 -1.11 -6.49 -2.60
CA TRP A 136 -1.06 -7.71 -3.40
C TRP A 136 -0.31 -7.50 -4.71
N HIS A 137 -0.65 -6.46 -5.48
CA HIS A 137 -0.08 -6.26 -6.81
C HIS A 137 1.40 -5.86 -6.78
N PHE A 138 1.80 -5.02 -5.82
CA PHE A 138 3.14 -4.43 -5.81
C PHE A 138 4.13 -5.13 -4.87
N HIS A 139 3.66 -5.90 -3.89
CA HIS A 139 4.55 -6.55 -2.91
C HIS A 139 4.40 -8.06 -2.91
N ILE A 140 3.18 -8.55 -2.67
CA ILE A 140 2.97 -9.97 -2.40
C ILE A 140 3.06 -10.78 -3.69
N GLY A 141 2.35 -10.36 -4.74
CA GLY A 141 2.36 -11.02 -6.05
C GLY A 141 3.77 -11.16 -6.63
N PRO A 142 4.54 -10.06 -6.75
CA PRO A 142 5.91 -10.13 -7.23
C PRO A 142 6.83 -10.97 -6.32
N ALA A 143 6.66 -10.92 -5.00
CA ALA A 143 7.46 -11.73 -4.09
C ALA A 143 7.15 -13.24 -4.16
N LEU A 144 5.91 -13.60 -4.51
CA LEU A 144 5.46 -14.99 -4.68
C LEU A 144 5.61 -15.50 -6.11
N ALA A 145 5.85 -14.61 -7.09
CA ALA A 145 6.06 -14.99 -8.48
C ALA A 145 7.33 -15.85 -8.59
N GLU A 146 7.22 -16.96 -9.34
CA GLU A 146 8.39 -17.80 -9.58
C GLU A 146 9.47 -16.98 -10.30
N PRO A 147 10.72 -16.99 -9.78
CA PRO A 147 11.79 -16.26 -10.42
C PRO A 147 12.06 -16.86 -11.80
N HIS A 148 11.94 -16.01 -12.81
CA HIS A 148 12.07 -16.35 -14.23
C HIS A 148 13.29 -15.69 -14.88
N THR A 149 14.27 -15.28 -14.05
CA THR A 149 15.51 -14.62 -14.50
C THR A 149 16.71 -15.26 -13.83
N PHE A 150 17.64 -15.77 -14.63
CA PHE A 150 18.99 -16.10 -14.17
C PHE A 150 19.88 -14.86 -14.27
N ARG A 151 20.55 -14.51 -13.16
CA ARG A 151 21.60 -13.49 -13.14
C ARG A 151 22.96 -14.17 -13.14
N ALA A 152 23.79 -13.84 -14.12
CA ALA A 152 25.14 -14.34 -14.25
C ALA A 152 26.15 -13.20 -14.05
N VAL A 153 27.13 -13.38 -13.15
CA VAL A 153 28.18 -12.39 -12.89
C VAL A 153 29.23 -12.48 -13.98
N THR A 154 29.57 -11.34 -14.59
CA THR A 154 30.46 -11.27 -15.76
C THR A 154 31.65 -10.35 -15.51
N ALA A 155 32.70 -10.51 -16.31
CA ALA A 155 33.76 -9.50 -16.36
C ALA A 155 33.23 -8.16 -16.90
N PRO A 156 33.78 -7.01 -16.46
CA PRO A 156 33.40 -5.70 -16.98
C PRO A 156 33.52 -5.57 -18.49
N GLY A 157 32.52 -4.94 -19.12
CA GLY A 157 32.48 -4.66 -20.56
C GLY A 157 32.21 -5.84 -21.49
N LEU A 158 32.19 -7.08 -21.00
CA LEU A 158 32.14 -8.28 -21.85
C LEU A 158 30.83 -8.44 -22.63
N TYR A 159 29.70 -8.03 -22.04
CA TYR A 159 28.36 -8.22 -22.60
C TYR A 159 27.62 -6.91 -22.91
N ARG A 160 28.35 -5.85 -23.29
CA ARG A 160 27.74 -4.63 -23.83
C ARG A 160 27.03 -4.85 -25.18
N GLY A 161 27.31 -5.95 -25.87
CA GLY A 161 26.61 -6.44 -27.06
C GLY A 161 26.11 -7.88 -26.87
N VAL A 162 24.87 -8.03 -26.40
CA VAL A 162 24.29 -9.34 -26.00
C VAL A 162 23.84 -10.24 -27.15
N GLY A 163 23.84 -9.76 -28.40
CA GLY A 163 23.23 -10.47 -29.53
C GLY A 163 23.71 -11.93 -29.71
N ALA A 164 25.02 -12.17 -29.66
CA ALA A 164 25.56 -13.52 -29.79
C ALA A 164 25.18 -14.44 -28.61
N ALA A 165 25.12 -13.89 -27.39
CA ALA A 165 24.69 -14.66 -26.22
C ALA A 165 23.18 -14.96 -26.26
N GLU A 166 22.38 -14.00 -26.72
CA GLU A 166 20.94 -14.18 -26.91
C GLU A 166 20.63 -15.26 -27.94
N GLU A 167 21.26 -15.20 -29.12
CA GLU A 167 21.12 -16.22 -30.16
C GLU A 167 21.53 -17.62 -29.67
N HIS A 168 22.61 -17.72 -28.89
CA HIS A 168 23.07 -18.99 -28.31
C HIS A 168 22.10 -19.54 -27.26
N LEU A 169 21.52 -18.68 -26.41
CA LEU A 169 20.69 -19.12 -25.29
C LEU A 169 19.22 -19.36 -25.67
N LYS A 170 18.73 -18.76 -26.76
CA LYS A 170 17.34 -18.87 -27.21
C LYS A 170 16.86 -20.32 -27.43
N PRO A 171 17.64 -21.24 -28.04
CA PRO A 171 17.26 -22.65 -28.17
C PRO A 171 17.08 -23.39 -26.83
N PHE A 172 17.61 -22.84 -25.73
CA PHE A 172 17.51 -23.41 -24.40
C PHE A 172 16.36 -22.80 -23.56
N GLY A 173 15.53 -21.95 -24.19
CA GLY A 173 14.35 -21.37 -23.56
C GLY A 173 14.55 -19.96 -23.00
N ALA A 174 15.68 -19.31 -23.30
CA ALA A 174 15.84 -17.88 -23.02
C ALA A 174 14.89 -17.06 -23.90
N THR A 175 14.15 -16.14 -23.31
CA THR A 175 13.24 -15.22 -24.00
C THR A 175 13.91 -13.87 -24.25
N HIS A 176 14.70 -13.39 -23.30
CA HIS A 176 15.45 -12.15 -23.39
C HIS A 176 16.78 -12.25 -22.64
N VAL A 177 17.80 -11.58 -23.16
CA VAL A 177 19.13 -11.50 -22.54
C VAL A 177 19.57 -10.04 -22.53
N PHE A 178 20.00 -9.54 -21.38
CA PHE A 178 20.49 -8.16 -21.24
C PHE A 178 21.76 -8.12 -20.40
N GLY A 179 22.69 -7.27 -20.79
CA GLY A 179 23.89 -6.95 -20.01
C GLY A 179 23.63 -5.71 -19.18
N THR A 180 23.93 -5.75 -17.89
CA THR A 180 23.80 -4.61 -16.98
C THR A 180 25.15 -4.34 -16.33
N GLU A 181 25.57 -3.09 -16.33
CA GLU A 181 26.80 -2.65 -15.66
C GLU A 181 26.41 -1.60 -14.63
N SER A 182 26.82 -1.83 -13.39
CA SER A 182 26.51 -0.99 -12.22
C SER A 182 27.74 -0.91 -11.32
N ASP A 183 27.69 -0.05 -10.32
CA ASP A 183 28.74 0.05 -9.30
C ASP A 183 28.91 -1.26 -8.49
N GLU A 184 27.88 -2.12 -8.46
CA GLU A 184 27.92 -3.44 -7.82
C GLU A 184 28.62 -4.51 -8.68
N GLY A 185 28.80 -4.25 -9.97
CA GLY A 185 29.45 -5.15 -10.92
C GLY A 185 28.77 -5.21 -12.29
N SER A 186 29.26 -6.14 -13.12
CA SER A 186 28.69 -6.45 -14.43
C SER A 186 27.94 -7.77 -14.39
N TYR A 187 26.72 -7.76 -14.94
CA TYR A 187 25.80 -8.88 -14.91
C TYR A 187 25.23 -9.15 -16.31
N LEU A 188 24.92 -10.42 -16.56
CA LEU A 188 24.12 -10.88 -17.68
C LEU A 188 22.84 -11.48 -17.12
N ASP A 189 21.73 -10.79 -17.33
CA ASP A 189 20.40 -11.19 -16.89
C ASP A 189 19.69 -11.91 -18.05
N VAL A 190 19.30 -13.17 -17.80
CA VAL A 190 18.69 -14.07 -18.79
C VAL A 190 17.29 -14.42 -18.32
N ARG A 191 16.27 -13.88 -18.99
CA ARG A 191 14.87 -14.20 -18.74
C ARG A 191 14.45 -15.45 -19.50
N PHE A 192 13.54 -16.22 -18.91
CA PHE A 192 12.91 -17.38 -19.53
C PHE A 192 11.40 -17.40 -19.23
N THR A 193 10.65 -18.24 -19.94
CA THR A 193 9.20 -18.37 -19.71
C THR A 193 8.88 -19.16 -18.45
N GLU A 194 7.79 -18.83 -17.75
CA GLU A 194 7.28 -19.58 -16.59
C GLU A 194 7.01 -21.06 -16.91
N GLN A 195 6.78 -21.39 -18.19
CA GLN A 195 6.51 -22.76 -18.64
C GLN A 195 7.78 -23.62 -18.77
N LEU A 196 8.98 -23.06 -18.54
CA LEU A 196 10.22 -23.80 -18.65
C LEU A 196 10.34 -24.81 -17.51
N SER A 197 10.27 -26.11 -17.84
CA SER A 197 10.37 -27.20 -16.87
C SER A 197 11.66 -27.12 -16.04
N ALA A 198 11.66 -27.69 -14.82
CA ALA A 198 12.86 -27.71 -13.98
C ALA A 198 14.12 -28.29 -14.67
N PRO A 199 14.03 -29.39 -15.45
CA PRO A 199 15.16 -29.85 -16.27
C PRO A 199 15.60 -28.84 -17.34
N GLY A 200 14.64 -28.14 -17.96
CA GLY A 200 14.92 -27.06 -18.91
C GLY A 200 15.65 -25.89 -18.25
N ARG A 201 15.23 -25.49 -17.04
CA ARG A 201 15.89 -24.44 -16.24
C ARG A 201 17.34 -24.81 -15.92
N GLU A 202 17.61 -26.05 -15.51
CA GLU A 202 18.97 -26.49 -15.19
C GLU A 202 19.86 -26.58 -16.44
N LYS A 203 19.27 -27.01 -17.58
CA LYS A 203 19.97 -27.00 -18.87
C LYS A 203 20.33 -25.57 -19.29
N LEU A 204 19.38 -24.63 -19.21
CA LEU A 204 19.62 -23.22 -19.50
C LEU A 204 20.71 -22.65 -18.59
N ARG A 205 20.63 -22.91 -17.28
CA ARG A 205 21.66 -22.50 -16.30
C ARG A 205 23.05 -23.01 -16.67
N THR A 206 23.13 -24.27 -17.08
CA THR A 206 24.39 -24.90 -17.52
C THR A 206 24.95 -24.18 -18.75
N GLU A 207 24.12 -23.88 -19.75
CA GLU A 207 24.57 -23.17 -20.95
C GLU A 207 25.01 -21.74 -20.65
N ILE A 208 24.31 -21.03 -19.75
CA ILE A 208 24.75 -19.71 -19.28
C ILE A 208 26.13 -19.81 -18.63
N SER A 209 26.37 -20.81 -17.79
CA SER A 209 27.67 -20.98 -17.11
C SER A 209 28.83 -21.30 -18.05
N ARG A 210 28.55 -21.77 -19.27
CA ARG A 210 29.56 -22.06 -20.30
C ARG A 210 29.93 -20.83 -21.13
N LEU A 211 29.17 -19.75 -21.03
CA LEU A 211 29.48 -18.52 -21.74
C LEU A 211 30.80 -17.91 -21.20
N PRO A 212 31.61 -17.28 -22.07
CA PRO A 212 32.93 -16.79 -21.69
C PRO A 212 32.83 -15.71 -20.60
N GLY A 213 33.70 -15.79 -19.58
CA GLY A 213 33.75 -14.77 -18.52
C GLY A 213 32.60 -14.78 -17.53
N ILE A 214 31.71 -15.79 -17.56
CA ILE A 214 30.73 -16.04 -16.51
C ILE A 214 31.40 -16.75 -15.34
N THR A 215 31.26 -16.18 -14.14
CA THR A 215 31.88 -16.74 -12.92
C THR A 215 30.87 -17.40 -11.99
N LYS A 216 29.61 -16.92 -11.99
CA LYS A 216 28.55 -17.40 -11.11
C LYS A 216 27.20 -17.20 -11.76
N VAL A 217 26.32 -18.20 -11.69
CA VAL A 217 24.93 -18.10 -12.16
C VAL A 217 23.97 -18.40 -11.01
N THR A 218 23.12 -17.44 -10.70
CA THR A 218 22.11 -17.52 -9.62
C THR A 218 20.73 -17.18 -10.15
N LEU A 219 19.72 -17.85 -9.62
CA LEU A 219 18.33 -17.49 -9.87
C LEU A 219 18.02 -16.19 -9.12
N CYS A 220 17.66 -15.15 -9.86
CA CYS A 220 17.43 -13.83 -9.28
C CYS A 220 15.97 -13.68 -8.83
N PRO A 221 15.71 -13.26 -7.58
CA PRO A 221 14.36 -12.96 -7.13
C PRO A 221 13.73 -11.86 -7.98
N VAL A 222 12.42 -11.97 -8.25
CA VAL A 222 11.66 -10.96 -9.01
C VAL A 222 11.79 -9.54 -8.43
N PRO A 223 11.82 -9.31 -7.10
CA PRO A 223 12.02 -7.94 -6.57
C PRO A 223 13.34 -7.28 -6.98
N THR A 224 14.34 -8.05 -7.41
CA THR A 224 15.68 -7.56 -7.78
C THR A 224 15.90 -7.50 -9.29
N CYS A 225 15.20 -8.32 -10.08
CA CYS A 225 15.42 -8.49 -11.52
C CYS A 225 14.16 -8.43 -12.40
N GLY A 226 12.98 -8.28 -11.79
CA GLY A 226 11.65 -8.22 -12.43
C GLY A 226 11.39 -6.89 -13.10
#